data_AF-A0A0B5ILC7-F1
#
_entry.id   AF-A0A0B5ILC7-F1
#
_cell.length_a   1.000
_cell.length_b   1.000
_cell.length_c   1.000
_cell.angle_alpha   90.00
_cell.angle_beta   90.00
_cell.angle_gamma   90.00
#
_symmetry.space_group_name_H-M   'P 1'
#
loop_
_entity.id
_entity.type
_entity.pdbx_description
1 polymer ?
#
loop_
_entity_poly.entity_id
_entity_poly.type
_entity_poly.pdbx_seq_one_letter_code
_entity_poly.pdbx_strand_id
1 'polypeptide(L)'
;MSASTLERTARPRRSRTRSRTVNARPALALSTLKPNQYDLRPACASLVCPDCETWVPITGLQTRKPKLVPHDAGRAGKDAAVRCRLGSNRLITVDVTARKWEERLTDGNAQTAHRRRTTVRRKPKVEIAPAVSQIAAQKQAPADDERGDGRPLWLVRRNQWAATESAVRDADTRRAQLPGGDAPLGAPPVPFKTLRAQRPAR
;
A
#
# COMPACT_ATOMS: atom_id res chain seq x y z
N MET A 1 -35.66 -12.66 -23.80
CA MET A 1 -34.67 -13.61 -23.25
C MET A 1 -33.32 -12.90 -23.23
N SER A 2 -33.02 -12.14 -22.19
CA SER A 2 -31.75 -11.42 -22.07
C SER A 2 -30.64 -12.41 -21.73
N ALA A 3 -29.70 -12.60 -22.65
CA ALA A 3 -28.52 -13.40 -22.40
C ALA A 3 -27.68 -12.71 -21.32
N SER A 4 -27.59 -13.32 -20.14
CA SER A 4 -26.62 -12.92 -19.12
C SER A 4 -25.22 -13.03 -19.71
N THR A 5 -24.59 -11.89 -19.96
CA THR A 5 -23.19 -11.79 -20.36
C THR A 5 -22.35 -12.24 -19.17
N LEU A 6 -22.08 -13.54 -19.07
CA LEU A 6 -21.17 -14.05 -18.04
C LEU A 6 -19.85 -13.29 -18.16
N GLU A 7 -19.48 -12.58 -17.09
CA GLU A 7 -18.18 -11.91 -16.96
C GLU A 7 -17.09 -12.95 -17.19
N ARG A 8 -16.45 -12.87 -18.35
CA ARG A 8 -15.43 -13.84 -18.74
C ARG A 8 -14.15 -13.53 -17.98
N THR A 9 -14.01 -14.13 -16.81
CA THR A 9 -12.76 -14.10 -16.07
C THR A 9 -11.65 -14.84 -16.82
N ALA A 10 -10.39 -14.42 -16.65
CA ALA A 10 -9.27 -14.89 -17.44
C ALA A 10 -9.13 -16.40 -17.25
N ARG A 11 -9.04 -17.12 -18.37
CA ARG A 11 -9.36 -18.54 -18.39
C ARG A 11 -8.19 -19.37 -17.84
N PRO A 12 -8.47 -20.40 -17.02
CA PRO A 12 -7.47 -21.42 -16.77
C PRO A 12 -7.09 -22.09 -18.08
N ARG A 13 -5.83 -22.54 -18.18
CA ARG A 13 -5.28 -23.09 -19.40
C ARG A 13 -6.09 -24.30 -19.87
N ARG A 14 -6.59 -24.26 -21.10
CA ARG A 14 -6.99 -25.47 -21.83
C ARG A 14 -5.76 -26.11 -22.47
N SER A 15 -5.60 -27.42 -22.35
CA SER A 15 -4.57 -28.21 -23.03
C SER A 15 -4.87 -28.32 -24.53
N ARG A 16 -4.79 -27.21 -25.27
CA ARG A 16 -4.89 -27.25 -26.74
C ARG A 16 -3.54 -27.59 -27.37
N THR A 17 -3.62 -28.20 -28.56
CA THR A 17 -2.50 -28.44 -29.47
C THR A 17 -1.67 -27.17 -29.66
N ARG A 18 -0.35 -27.32 -29.54
CA ARG A 18 0.64 -26.23 -29.60
C ARG A 18 0.49 -25.45 -30.91
N SER A 19 0.13 -24.17 -30.83
CA SER A 19 0.10 -23.32 -32.03
C SER A 19 1.51 -23.22 -32.60
N ARG A 20 1.66 -23.35 -33.93
CA ARG A 20 2.94 -23.14 -34.61
C ARG A 20 3.26 -21.64 -34.76
N THR A 21 2.24 -20.79 -34.69
CA THR A 21 2.34 -19.33 -34.82
C THR A 21 3.30 -18.71 -33.83
N VAL A 22 4.08 -17.75 -34.30
CA VAL A 22 5.08 -17.01 -33.54
C VAL A 22 4.76 -15.53 -33.66
N ASN A 23 4.96 -14.78 -32.58
CA ASN A 23 4.80 -13.32 -32.61
C ASN A 23 5.87 -12.67 -33.50
N ALA A 24 5.53 -11.62 -34.25
CA ALA A 24 6.47 -10.89 -35.10
C ALA A 24 7.48 -10.03 -34.32
N ARG A 25 7.24 -9.76 -33.02
CA ARG A 25 8.16 -8.99 -32.18
C ARG A 25 9.50 -9.70 -31.99
N PRO A 26 10.58 -8.93 -31.75
CA PRO A 26 11.91 -9.50 -31.49
C PRO A 26 11.88 -10.43 -30.27
N ALA A 27 12.75 -11.44 -30.31
CA ALA A 27 12.89 -12.41 -29.23
C ALA A 27 13.22 -11.71 -27.90
N LEU A 28 12.57 -12.15 -26.82
CA LEU A 28 12.82 -11.65 -25.48
C LEU A 28 14.04 -12.37 -24.89
N ALA A 29 15.13 -11.66 -24.68
CA ALA A 29 16.29 -12.20 -23.96
C ALA A 29 15.99 -12.31 -22.47
N LEU A 30 16.27 -13.45 -21.84
CA LEU A 30 15.95 -13.66 -20.43
C LEU A 30 16.77 -12.77 -19.50
N SER A 31 18.00 -12.42 -19.89
CA SER A 31 18.85 -11.49 -19.13
C SER A 31 18.25 -10.09 -18.95
N THR A 32 17.30 -9.69 -19.80
CA THR A 32 16.60 -8.39 -19.67
C THR A 32 15.62 -8.36 -18.51
N LEU A 33 15.19 -9.53 -18.03
CA LEU A 33 14.30 -9.68 -16.89
C LEU A 33 15.10 -9.81 -15.60
N LYS A 34 14.49 -9.42 -14.48
CA LYS A 34 15.08 -9.66 -13.16
C LYS A 34 15.10 -11.16 -12.86
N PRO A 35 16.09 -11.69 -12.10
CA PRO A 35 16.17 -13.11 -11.78
C PRO A 35 14.91 -13.70 -11.15
N ASN A 36 14.13 -12.89 -10.42
CA ASN A 36 12.86 -13.28 -9.79
C ASN A 36 11.64 -13.24 -10.73
N GLN A 37 11.81 -12.75 -11.96
CA GLN A 37 10.75 -12.65 -12.97
C GLN A 37 10.79 -13.82 -13.95
N TYR A 38 11.68 -14.80 -13.77
CA TYR A 38 11.71 -16.00 -14.59
C TYR A 38 12.22 -17.21 -13.79
N ASP A 39 11.80 -18.39 -14.21
CA ASP A 39 12.16 -19.69 -13.66
C ASP A 39 12.71 -20.56 -14.79
N LEU A 40 13.94 -21.05 -14.61
CA LEU A 40 14.64 -21.90 -15.59
C LEU A 40 14.63 -23.38 -15.22
N ARG A 41 13.96 -23.78 -14.14
CA ARG A 41 13.87 -25.20 -13.77
C ARG A 41 13.16 -25.99 -14.87
N PRO A 42 13.71 -27.14 -15.35
CA PRO A 42 13.15 -27.88 -16.47
C PRO A 42 11.67 -28.26 -16.32
N ALA A 43 11.22 -28.54 -15.10
CA ALA A 43 9.83 -28.90 -14.81
C ALA A 43 8.86 -27.70 -14.87
N CYS A 44 9.33 -26.48 -14.62
CA CYS A 44 8.50 -25.30 -14.36
C CYS A 44 8.95 -24.05 -15.14
N ALA A 45 9.62 -24.24 -16.28
CA ALA A 45 10.18 -23.15 -17.06
C ALA A 45 9.11 -22.11 -17.42
N SER A 46 9.23 -20.92 -16.85
CA SER A 46 8.21 -19.86 -16.95
C SER A 46 8.83 -18.49 -16.76
N LEU A 47 8.16 -17.44 -17.23
CA LEU A 47 8.59 -16.06 -17.00
C LEU A 47 7.39 -15.12 -16.88
N VAL A 48 7.62 -13.96 -16.28
CA VAL A 48 6.67 -12.85 -16.25
C VAL A 48 6.70 -12.15 -17.59
N CYS A 49 5.56 -12.15 -18.29
CA CYS A 49 5.45 -11.40 -19.54
C CYS A 49 5.59 -9.89 -19.27
N PRO A 50 6.50 -9.16 -19.95
CA PRO A 50 6.69 -7.73 -19.70
C PRO A 50 5.51 -6.88 -20.17
N ASP A 51 4.64 -7.40 -21.05
CA ASP A 51 3.52 -6.65 -21.61
C ASP A 51 2.23 -6.78 -20.78
N CYS A 52 2.07 -7.84 -19.99
CA CYS A 52 0.84 -8.09 -19.22
C CYS A 52 1.08 -8.60 -17.79
N GLU A 53 2.34 -8.62 -17.34
CA GLU A 53 2.79 -8.96 -15.99
C GLU A 53 2.32 -10.32 -15.45
N THR A 54 1.85 -11.19 -16.35
CA THR A 54 1.34 -12.51 -15.99
C THR A 54 2.48 -13.52 -16.03
N TRP A 55 2.47 -14.50 -15.13
CA TRP A 55 3.38 -15.65 -15.21
C TRP A 55 2.97 -16.59 -16.34
N VAL A 56 3.89 -16.80 -17.28
CA VAL A 56 3.64 -17.52 -18.52
C VAL A 56 4.68 -18.64 -18.70
N PRO A 57 4.23 -19.88 -18.95
CA PRO A 57 5.15 -20.98 -19.23
C PRO A 57 5.90 -20.80 -20.55
N ILE A 58 7.12 -21.31 -20.58
CA ILE A 58 7.97 -21.38 -21.76
C ILE A 58 7.78 -22.76 -22.40
N THR A 59 7.40 -22.80 -23.68
CA THR A 59 7.32 -24.06 -24.40
C THR A 59 8.64 -24.39 -25.08
N GLY A 60 9.14 -25.60 -24.82
CA GLY A 60 10.30 -26.14 -25.52
C GLY A 60 11.59 -25.39 -25.16
N LEU A 61 11.88 -25.23 -23.88
CA LEU A 61 13.08 -24.54 -23.38
C LEU A 61 14.38 -25.10 -24.01
N GLN A 62 14.44 -26.42 -24.24
CA GLN A 62 15.58 -27.11 -24.86
C GLN A 62 15.55 -27.10 -26.41
N THR A 63 14.49 -26.54 -27.02
CA THR A 63 14.37 -26.51 -28.48
C THR A 63 15.05 -25.27 -29.05
N ARG A 64 15.39 -25.29 -30.35
CA ARG A 64 16.00 -24.12 -31.05
C ARG A 64 15.13 -22.85 -31.04
N LYS A 65 13.82 -22.97 -30.80
CA LYS A 65 12.86 -21.86 -30.85
C LYS A 65 11.92 -21.91 -29.63
N PRO A 66 12.43 -21.61 -28.43
CA PRO A 66 11.57 -21.52 -27.26
C PRO A 66 10.67 -20.30 -27.38
N LYS A 67 9.44 -20.43 -26.91
CA LYS A 67 8.45 -19.34 -26.99
C LYS A 67 7.46 -19.37 -25.85
N LEU A 68 6.89 -18.20 -25.57
CA LEU A 68 5.81 -18.06 -24.60
C LEU A 68 4.56 -18.77 -25.06
N VAL A 69 3.93 -19.47 -24.12
CA VAL A 69 2.61 -20.05 -24.33
C VAL A 69 1.58 -18.94 -24.58
N PRO A 70 0.54 -19.23 -25.38
CA PRO A 70 -0.68 -18.45 -25.38
C PRO A 70 -1.27 -18.20 -23.98
N HIS A 71 -1.17 -16.96 -23.47
CA HIS A 71 -1.82 -16.45 -22.27
C HIS A 71 -2.75 -15.24 -22.53
N ASP A 72 -3.72 -15.06 -21.65
CA ASP A 72 -4.54 -13.85 -21.59
C ASP A 72 -3.85 -12.81 -20.70
N ALA A 73 -4.22 -11.54 -20.86
CA ALA A 73 -3.81 -10.45 -19.98
C ALA A 73 -4.71 -10.44 -18.74
N GLY A 74 -4.14 -10.08 -17.59
CA GLY A 74 -4.85 -10.02 -16.32
C GLY A 74 -4.82 -11.33 -15.54
N ARG A 75 -5.35 -11.27 -14.32
CA ARG A 75 -5.37 -12.37 -13.36
C ARG A 75 -6.44 -13.39 -13.71
N ALA A 76 -6.00 -14.63 -13.90
CA ALA A 76 -6.86 -15.79 -14.08
C ALA A 76 -7.99 -15.81 -13.02
N GLY A 77 -9.22 -16.04 -13.46
CA GLY A 77 -10.39 -16.09 -12.58
C GLY A 77 -10.89 -14.74 -12.05
N LYS A 78 -10.26 -13.60 -12.41
CA LYS A 78 -10.74 -12.25 -12.03
C LYS A 78 -10.97 -11.31 -13.20
N ASP A 79 -9.96 -11.15 -14.06
CA ASP A 79 -10.00 -10.10 -15.10
C ASP A 79 -10.59 -10.61 -16.41
N ALA A 80 -10.95 -9.73 -17.33
CA ALA A 80 -11.49 -10.15 -18.62
C ALA A 80 -10.52 -11.07 -19.39
N ALA A 81 -11.00 -12.17 -19.97
CA ALA A 81 -10.23 -13.11 -20.78
C ALA A 81 -9.83 -12.51 -22.15
N VAL A 82 -8.95 -11.52 -22.13
CA VAL A 82 -8.43 -10.79 -23.29
C VAL A 82 -7.04 -11.30 -23.61
N ARG A 83 -6.84 -11.78 -24.83
CA ARG A 83 -5.53 -12.26 -25.28
C ARG A 83 -4.46 -11.17 -25.14
N CYS A 84 -3.33 -11.48 -24.52
CA CYS A 84 -2.18 -10.56 -24.52
C CYS A 84 -1.68 -10.37 -25.95
N ARG A 85 -1.96 -9.23 -26.60
CA ARG A 85 -1.66 -9.01 -28.03
C ARG A 85 -0.16 -8.91 -28.30
N LEU A 86 0.59 -8.38 -27.34
CA LEU A 86 1.99 -8.00 -27.51
C LEU A 86 2.98 -9.09 -27.11
N GLY A 87 2.71 -9.82 -26.02
CA GLY A 87 3.64 -10.80 -25.45
C GLY A 87 3.34 -12.26 -25.77
N SER A 88 2.13 -12.55 -26.27
CA SER A 88 1.72 -13.92 -26.60
C SER A 88 2.52 -14.52 -27.74
N ASN A 89 2.86 -15.82 -27.66
CA ASN A 89 3.63 -16.54 -28.69
C ASN A 89 4.99 -15.90 -29.01
N ARG A 90 5.52 -15.01 -28.16
CA ARG A 90 6.80 -14.34 -28.38
C ARG A 90 7.97 -15.30 -28.22
N LEU A 91 8.93 -15.22 -29.13
CA LEU A 91 10.18 -15.99 -29.04
C LEU A 91 10.98 -15.54 -27.83
N ILE A 92 11.77 -16.47 -27.31
CA ILE A 92 12.64 -16.24 -26.18
C ILE A 92 14.06 -16.58 -26.62
N THR A 93 15.02 -15.77 -26.19
CA THR A 93 16.44 -16.08 -26.29
C THR A 93 16.90 -16.49 -24.89
N VAL A 94 17.28 -17.76 -24.73
CA VAL A 94 17.80 -18.28 -23.46
C VAL A 94 19.29 -18.03 -23.43
N ASP A 95 19.67 -16.89 -22.88
CA ASP A 95 21.06 -16.40 -22.78
C ASP A 95 21.66 -16.56 -21.37
N VAL A 96 20.85 -17.03 -20.41
CA VAL A 96 21.27 -17.32 -19.04
C VAL A 96 21.13 -18.83 -18.80
N THR A 97 22.19 -19.45 -18.27
CA THR A 97 22.15 -20.87 -17.88
C THR A 97 21.35 -21.04 -16.58
N ALA A 98 20.69 -22.19 -16.42
CA ALA A 98 19.91 -22.49 -15.22
C ALA A 98 20.75 -22.35 -13.94
N ARG A 99 22.00 -22.85 -13.96
CA ARG A 99 22.94 -22.72 -12.83
C ARG A 99 23.22 -21.25 -12.48
N LYS A 100 23.51 -20.41 -13.48
CA LYS A 100 23.81 -18.98 -13.27
C LYS A 100 22.60 -18.20 -12.76
N TRP A 101 21.40 -18.59 -13.18
CA TRP A 101 20.17 -18.03 -12.64
C TRP A 101 19.94 -18.41 -11.17
N GLU A 102 20.16 -19.68 -10.82
CA GLU A 102 20.05 -20.16 -9.45
C GLU A 102 21.06 -19.49 -8.51
N GLU A 103 22.31 -19.32 -8.97
CA GLU A 103 23.35 -18.55 -8.27
C GLU A 103 22.88 -17.11 -7.99
N ARG A 104 22.30 -16.42 -8.98
CA ARG A 104 21.78 -15.05 -8.83
C ARG A 104 20.62 -14.95 -7.84
N LEU A 105 19.73 -15.94 -7.82
CA LEU A 105 18.63 -15.98 -6.84
C LEU A 105 19.15 -16.20 -5.42
N THR A 106 20.13 -17.10 -5.27
CA THR A 106 20.71 -17.43 -3.97
C THR A 106 21.50 -16.24 -3.39
N ASP A 107 22.30 -15.57 -4.21
CA ASP A 107 23.06 -14.38 -3.81
C ASP A 107 22.13 -13.21 -3.41
N GLY A 108 21.08 -12.95 -4.19
CA GLY A 108 20.08 -11.92 -3.84
C GLY A 108 19.35 -12.20 -2.52
N ASN A 109 19.06 -13.49 -2.23
CA ASN A 109 18.52 -13.90 -0.93
C ASN A 109 19.52 -13.70 0.21
N ALA A 110 20.80 -14.02 0.00
CA ALA A 110 21.85 -13.83 0.99
C ALA A 110 22.01 -12.35 1.37
N GLN A 111 22.06 -11.45 0.38
CA GLN A 111 22.13 -9.99 0.62
C GLN A 111 20.92 -9.45 1.39
N THR A 112 19.72 -10.01 1.15
CA THR A 112 18.50 -9.62 1.88
C THR A 112 18.48 -10.19 3.30
N ALA A 113 18.96 -11.41 3.49
CA ALA A 113 19.06 -12.06 4.81
C ALA A 113 20.06 -11.37 5.75
N HIS A 114 21.07 -10.68 5.20
CA HIS A 114 21.98 -9.84 5.98
C HIS A 114 21.36 -8.56 6.53
N ARG A 115 20.13 -8.19 6.13
CA ARG A 115 19.38 -7.12 6.81
C ARG A 115 19.07 -7.58 8.23
N ARG A 116 19.82 -7.04 9.20
CA ARG A 116 19.58 -7.29 10.63
C ARG A 116 18.11 -7.04 10.95
N ARG A 117 17.47 -8.02 11.56
CA ARG A 117 16.11 -7.89 12.09
C ARG A 117 16.05 -6.66 12.98
N THR A 118 15.20 -5.69 12.63
CA THR A 118 14.91 -4.57 13.53
C THR A 118 14.26 -5.15 14.78
N THR A 119 14.92 -5.01 15.94
CA THR A 119 14.33 -5.41 17.22
C THR A 119 13.03 -4.65 17.38
N VAL A 120 11.90 -5.37 17.40
CA VAL A 120 10.59 -4.76 17.67
C VAL A 120 10.62 -4.25 19.11
N ARG A 121 10.84 -2.95 19.29
CA ARG A 121 10.68 -2.32 20.60
C ARG A 121 9.21 -2.44 20.98
N ARG A 122 8.91 -3.16 22.06
CA ARG A 122 7.55 -3.22 22.58
C ARG A 122 7.13 -1.80 22.93
N LYS A 123 5.90 -1.42 22.55
CA LYS A 123 5.29 -0.18 23.02
C LYS A 123 5.37 -0.18 24.56
N PRO A 124 5.86 0.88 25.20
CA PRO A 124 5.83 0.98 26.65
C PRO A 124 4.41 0.67 27.13
N LYS A 125 4.28 -0.24 28.10
CA LYS A 125 3.00 -0.45 28.78
C LYS A 125 2.71 0.84 29.52
N VAL A 126 1.83 1.66 28.94
CA VAL A 126 1.29 2.83 29.64
C VAL A 126 0.43 2.27 30.77
N GLU A 127 0.58 2.83 31.97
CA GLU A 127 -0.31 2.52 33.08
C GLU A 127 -1.76 2.72 32.63
N ILE A 128 -2.63 1.79 33.00
CA ILE A 128 -4.05 1.85 32.66
C ILE A 128 -4.59 3.12 33.28
N ALA A 129 -5.19 3.99 32.46
CA ALA A 129 -5.80 5.22 32.96
C ALA A 129 -6.80 4.87 34.08
N PRO A 130 -6.81 5.61 35.20
CA PRO A 130 -7.73 5.36 36.30
C PRO A 130 -9.17 5.39 35.81
N ALA A 131 -10.03 4.61 36.45
CA ALA A 131 -11.45 4.57 36.09
C ALA A 131 -12.07 5.96 36.25
N VAL A 132 -13.05 6.29 35.42
CA VAL A 132 -13.75 7.60 35.47
C VAL A 132 -14.31 7.89 36.87
N SER A 133 -14.72 6.86 37.60
CA SER A 133 -15.15 6.95 39.00
C SER A 133 -14.03 7.35 39.97
N GLN A 134 -12.80 6.87 39.75
CA GLN A 134 -11.63 7.24 40.57
C GLN A 134 -11.16 8.66 40.27
N ILE A 135 -11.24 9.10 39.02
CA ILE A 135 -10.95 10.49 38.62
C ILE A 135 -11.98 11.45 39.22
N ALA A 136 -13.26 11.07 39.22
CA ALA A 136 -14.32 11.84 39.84
C ALA A 136 -14.15 11.92 41.36
N ALA A 137 -13.78 10.82 42.01
CA ALA A 137 -13.47 10.79 43.44
C ALA A 137 -12.24 11.64 43.80
N GLN A 138 -11.19 11.66 42.96
CA GLN A 138 -10.03 12.55 43.16
C GLN A 138 -10.38 14.03 42.94
N LYS A 139 -11.35 14.34 42.09
CA LYS A 139 -11.89 15.71 41.94
C LYS A 139 -12.83 16.12 43.07
N GLN A 140 -13.42 15.16 43.77
CA GLN A 140 -14.34 15.36 44.89
C GLN A 140 -13.66 15.28 46.25
N ALA A 141 -12.46 14.69 46.32
CA ALA A 141 -11.56 14.96 47.43
C ALA A 141 -11.39 16.48 47.49
N PRO A 142 -11.60 17.12 48.65
CA PRO A 142 -11.30 18.53 48.79
C PRO A 142 -9.80 18.64 48.53
N ALA A 143 -9.43 19.03 47.31
CA ALA A 143 -8.23 19.81 47.16
C ALA A 143 -8.50 21.01 48.05
N ASP A 144 -7.83 21.05 49.20
CA ASP A 144 -7.80 22.21 50.05
C ASP A 144 -7.76 23.43 49.14
N ASP A 145 -8.84 24.21 49.15
CA ASP A 145 -9.00 25.47 48.42
C ASP A 145 -8.06 26.55 49.01
N GLU A 146 -6.99 26.12 49.67
CA GLU A 146 -5.97 26.90 50.36
C GLU A 146 -4.63 26.73 49.66
N ARG A 147 -4.57 27.16 48.40
CA ARG A 147 -3.31 27.73 47.89
C ARG A 147 -3.30 29.22 48.21
N GLY A 148 -3.05 29.53 49.47
CA GLY A 148 -2.40 30.77 49.93
C GLY A 148 -3.25 32.02 50.19
N ASP A 149 -4.37 32.26 49.50
CA ASP A 149 -5.01 33.60 49.54
C ASP A 149 -6.52 33.61 49.88
N GLY A 150 -7.15 32.47 50.19
CA GLY A 150 -8.56 32.39 50.61
C GLY A 150 -9.60 32.89 49.58
N ARG A 151 -9.18 33.15 48.34
CA ARG A 151 -10.05 33.62 47.25
C ARG A 151 -10.55 32.44 46.42
N PRO A 152 -11.84 32.40 46.03
CA PRO A 152 -12.37 31.32 45.22
C PRO A 152 -11.68 31.28 43.84
N LEU A 153 -11.34 30.08 43.35
CA LEU A 153 -10.53 29.85 42.15
C LEU A 153 -11.06 30.55 40.88
N TRP A 154 -12.38 30.72 40.75
CA TRP A 154 -12.97 31.41 39.60
C TRP A 154 -12.60 32.90 39.55
N LEU A 155 -12.40 33.55 40.71
CA LEU A 155 -11.99 34.95 40.80
C LEU A 155 -10.52 35.12 40.43
N VAL A 156 -9.66 34.20 40.89
CA VAL A 156 -8.25 34.15 40.49
C VAL A 156 -8.14 33.98 38.97
N ARG A 157 -8.92 33.07 38.40
CA ARG A 157 -8.95 32.84 36.95
C ARG A 157 -9.48 34.04 36.16
N ARG A 158 -10.49 34.75 36.68
CA ARG A 158 -11.00 36.00 36.09
C ARG A 158 -9.92 37.08 36.05
N ASN A 159 -9.17 37.25 37.14
CA ASN A 159 -8.09 38.24 37.22
C ASN A 159 -6.91 37.87 36.30
N GLN A 160 -6.54 36.59 36.23
CA GLN A 160 -5.52 36.11 35.29
C GLN A 160 -5.93 36.34 33.83
N TRP A 161 -7.20 36.10 33.49
CA TRP A 161 -7.71 36.38 32.15
C TRP A 161 -7.71 37.87 31.85
N ALA A 162 -8.18 38.72 32.77
CA ALA A 162 -8.14 40.18 32.61
C ALA A 162 -6.70 40.69 32.39
N ALA A 163 -5.70 40.12 33.08
CA ALA A 163 -4.30 40.47 32.92
C ALA A 163 -3.71 40.04 31.56
N THR A 164 -4.25 38.98 30.95
CA THR A 164 -3.70 38.37 29.71
C THR A 164 -4.50 38.76 28.45
N GLU A 165 -5.72 39.30 28.62
CA GLU A 165 -6.66 39.56 27.53
C GLU A 165 -6.10 40.48 26.44
N SER A 166 -5.40 41.56 26.82
CA SER A 166 -4.78 42.48 25.88
C SER A 166 -3.69 41.81 25.05
N ALA A 167 -2.81 41.04 25.69
CA ALA A 167 -1.74 40.31 25.01
C ALA A 167 -2.29 39.25 24.04
N VAL A 168 -3.40 38.59 24.40
CA VAL A 168 -4.12 37.67 23.50
C VAL A 168 -4.70 38.41 22.31
N ARG A 169 -5.38 39.54 22.53
CA ARG A 169 -5.95 40.38 21.47
C ARG A 169 -4.88 40.89 20.50
N ASP A 170 -3.72 41.31 21.01
CA ASP A 170 -2.58 41.74 20.20
C ASP A 170 -2.01 40.59 19.37
N ALA A 171 -1.88 39.40 19.97
CA ALA A 171 -1.42 38.21 19.28
C ALA A 171 -2.38 37.78 18.16
N ASP A 172 -3.69 37.83 18.40
CA ASP A 172 -4.69 37.54 17.38
C ASP A 172 -4.71 38.60 16.27
N THR A 173 -4.51 39.87 16.60
CA THR A 173 -4.38 40.96 15.61
C THR A 173 -3.16 40.75 14.72
N ARG A 174 -2.01 40.38 15.29
CA ARG A 174 -0.81 40.02 14.52
C ARG A 174 -1.03 38.78 13.65
N ARG A 175 -1.76 37.77 14.14
CA ARG A 175 -2.10 36.57 13.37
C ARG A 175 -3.04 36.88 12.19
N ALA A 176 -3.94 37.85 12.36
CA ALA A 176 -4.84 38.30 11.29
C ALA A 176 -4.10 39.12 10.20
N GLN A 177 -2.95 39.71 10.52
CA GLN A 177 -2.08 40.34 9.53
C GLN A 177 -1.27 39.27 8.80
N LEU A 178 -1.85 38.73 7.73
CA LEU A 178 -1.11 37.91 6.77
C LEU A 178 -0.10 38.82 6.03
N PRO A 179 1.21 38.51 6.04
CA PRO A 179 2.14 39.19 5.14
C PRO A 179 1.71 38.90 3.69
N GLY A 180 1.70 39.94 2.85
CA GLY A 180 1.31 39.82 1.44
C GLY A 180 2.24 38.86 0.71
N GLY A 181 1.83 37.60 0.58
CA GLY A 181 2.63 36.57 -0.09
C GLY A 181 2.26 35.14 0.29
N ASP A 182 1.85 34.88 1.53
CA ASP A 182 1.53 33.52 1.99
C ASP A 182 0.10 33.44 2.53
N ALA A 183 -0.87 33.42 1.62
CA ALA A 183 -2.15 32.80 1.96
C ALA A 183 -1.86 31.30 2.20
N PRO A 184 -2.18 30.72 3.36
CA PRO A 184 -2.09 29.27 3.53
C PRO A 184 -2.90 28.64 2.40
N LEU A 185 -2.28 27.74 1.63
CA LEU A 185 -2.95 26.96 0.58
C LEU A 185 -4.29 26.49 1.16
N GLY A 186 -5.39 27.05 0.63
CA GLY A 186 -6.69 27.05 1.30
C GLY A 186 -6.97 25.71 1.94
N ALA A 187 -7.32 25.72 3.24
CA ALA A 187 -7.75 24.50 3.90
C ALA A 187 -8.90 23.91 3.05
N PRO A 188 -8.84 22.62 2.67
CA PRO A 188 -9.91 22.02 1.89
C PRO A 188 -11.23 22.29 2.61
N PRO A 189 -12.30 22.66 1.89
CA PRO A 189 -13.55 23.07 2.49
C PRO A 189 -14.04 21.97 3.42
N VAL A 190 -13.98 22.25 4.73
CA VAL A 190 -14.54 21.34 5.73
C VAL A 190 -16.05 21.41 5.64
N PRO A 191 -16.76 20.27 5.52
CA PRO A 191 -18.21 20.28 5.47
C PRO A 191 -18.77 20.91 6.74
N PHE A 192 -19.49 22.04 6.61
CA PHE A 192 -20.24 22.65 7.71
C PHE A 192 -21.40 21.76 8.22
N LYS A 193 -21.78 20.76 7.44
CA LYS A 193 -22.72 19.72 7.86
C LYS A 193 -21.95 18.63 8.61
N THR A 194 -22.10 18.62 9.93
CA THR A 194 -21.71 17.47 10.75
C THR A 194 -22.47 16.24 10.27
N LEU A 195 -21.76 15.29 9.65
CA LEU A 195 -22.31 13.99 9.30
C LEU A 195 -22.62 13.24 10.60
N ARG A 196 -23.90 13.14 10.96
CA ARG A 196 -24.35 12.31 12.07
C ARG A 196 -24.45 10.87 11.60
N ALA A 197 -23.72 9.96 12.26
CA ALA A 197 -23.87 8.53 12.02
C ALA A 197 -25.32 8.12 12.36
N GLN A 198 -26.04 7.58 11.37
CA GLN A 198 -27.35 6.97 11.62
C GLN A 198 -27.13 5.59 12.23
N ARG A 199 -27.81 5.32 13.35
CA ARG A 199 -27.84 3.98 13.95
C ARG A 199 -28.66 3.05 13.04
N PRO A 200 -28.21 1.80 12.79
CA PRO A 200 -29.03 0.83 12.08
C PRO A 200 -30.31 0.54 12.87
N ALA A 201 -31.43 0.43 12.15
CA ALA A 201 -32.70 -0.01 12.73
C ALA A 201 -32.56 -1.45 13.24
N ARG A 202 -33.10 -1.71 14.44
CA ARG A 202 -33.22 -3.05 15.02
C ARG A 202 -34.41 -3.79 14.43
#